data_AF-B1P853-F1
#
_entry.id   AF-B1P853-F1
#
_cell.length_a   1.000
_cell.length_b   1.000
_cell.length_c   1.000
_cell.angle_alpha   90.00
_cell.angle_beta   90.00
_cell.angle_gamma   90.00
#
_symmetry.space_group_name_H-M   'P 1'
#
loop_
_entity.id
_entity.type
_entity.pdbx_description
1 polymer ?
#
loop_
_entity_poly.entity_id
_entity_poly.type
_entity_poly.pdbx_seq_one_letter_code
_entity_poly.pdbx_strand_id
1 'polypeptide(L)'
;DTGDIIRGKDLYLGYDQKEKNRREDLEKNLKRIFGDIYEELTKGAQTRYNGDTDNYYELREYWWALNRNDVWKALTCEAYGTYFRPTCNGGETPTEGKCRCKDEEGKSETDQVPTYFDYVPQYLR
;
A
#
# COMPACT_ATOMS: atom_id res chain seq x y z
N ASP A 1 5.10 3.17 -5.08
CA ASP A 1 4.91 2.23 -6.19
C ASP A 1 4.12 0.99 -5.81
N THR A 2 4.55 0.16 -4.84
CA THR A 2 3.80 -1.05 -4.45
C THR A 2 2.31 -0.80 -4.17
N GLY A 3 1.99 0.30 -3.48
CA GLY A 3 0.59 0.69 -3.25
C GLY A 3 -0.18 0.99 -4.54
N ASP A 4 0.44 1.60 -5.55
CA ASP A 4 -0.22 1.85 -6.83
C ASP A 4 -0.44 0.57 -7.63
N ILE A 5 0.51 -0.38 -7.58
CA ILE A 5 0.34 -1.69 -8.21
C ILE A 5 -0.86 -2.41 -7.60
N ILE A 6 -0.92 -2.49 -6.27
CA ILE A 6 -2.03 -3.16 -5.56
C ILE A 6 -3.38 -2.48 -5.88
N ARG A 7 -3.39 -1.14 -5.94
CA ARG A 7 -4.60 -0.35 -6.21
C ARG A 7 -4.97 -0.23 -7.70
N GLY A 8 -4.17 -0.80 -8.60
CA GLY A 8 -4.39 -0.69 -10.04
C GLY A 8 -4.19 0.73 -10.61
N LYS A 9 -3.35 1.54 -9.95
CA LYS A 9 -3.00 2.93 -10.32
C LYS A 9 -1.59 3.08 -10.89
N ASP A 10 -0.84 1.99 -10.99
CA ASP A 10 0.52 2.03 -11.53
C ASP A 10 0.52 2.30 -13.04
N LEU A 11 1.27 3.31 -13.46
CA LEU A 11 1.35 3.83 -14.82
C LEU A 11 2.39 3.09 -15.67
N TYR A 12 3.22 2.24 -15.09
CA TYR A 12 4.27 1.56 -15.84
C TYR A 12 3.71 0.35 -16.58
N LEU A 13 3.72 0.41 -17.91
CA LEU A 13 3.17 -0.63 -18.77
C LEU A 13 4.20 -1.70 -19.19
N GLY A 14 5.48 -1.53 -18.88
CA GLY A 14 6.56 -2.42 -19.35
C GLY A 14 7.32 -1.86 -20.55
N TYR A 15 8.64 -2.02 -20.54
CA TYR A 15 9.53 -1.49 -21.59
C TYR A 15 9.58 -2.38 -22.84
N ASP A 16 9.45 -3.71 -22.67
CA ASP A 16 9.43 -4.70 -23.75
C ASP A 16 8.20 -5.62 -23.62
N GLN A 17 8.04 -6.53 -24.58
CA GLN A 17 6.92 -7.47 -24.58
C GLN A 17 6.95 -8.43 -23.39
N LYS A 18 8.15 -8.81 -22.93
CA LYS A 18 8.30 -9.74 -21.81
C LYS A 18 7.78 -9.11 -20.52
N GLU A 19 8.14 -7.87 -20.25
CA GLU A 19 7.68 -7.15 -19.06
C GLU A 19 6.20 -6.79 -19.14
N LYS A 20 5.69 -6.43 -20.33
CA LYS A 20 4.25 -6.25 -20.57
C LYS A 20 3.45 -7.50 -20.18
N ASN A 21 3.87 -8.67 -20.66
CA ASN A 21 3.21 -9.94 -20.35
C ASN A 21 3.23 -10.23 -18.83
N ARG A 22 4.36 -10.00 -18.15
CA ARG A 22 4.47 -10.20 -16.69
C ARG A 22 3.52 -9.29 -15.92
N ARG A 23 3.32 -8.06 -16.39
CA ARG A 23 2.42 -7.09 -15.76
C ARG A 23 0.96 -7.42 -16.00
N GLU A 24 0.62 -7.89 -17.20
CA GLU A 24 -0.71 -8.44 -17.47
C GLU A 24 -1.02 -9.64 -16.56
N ASP A 25 -0.06 -10.55 -16.38
CA ASP A 25 -0.23 -11.70 -15.49
C ASP A 25 -0.34 -11.30 -14.02
N LEU A 26 0.42 -10.28 -13.59
CA LEU A 26 0.29 -9.71 -12.25
C LEU A 26 -1.10 -9.10 -12.03
N GLU A 27 -1.58 -8.27 -12.96
CA GLU A 27 -2.90 -7.64 -12.82
C GLU A 27 -4.04 -8.67 -12.89
N LYS A 28 -3.94 -9.70 -13.74
CA LYS A 28 -4.90 -10.83 -13.74
C LYS A 28 -4.94 -11.54 -12.39
N ASN A 29 -3.77 -11.76 -11.77
CA ASN A 29 -3.71 -12.38 -10.44
C ASN A 29 -4.30 -11.49 -9.35
N LEU A 30 -4.02 -10.19 -9.38
CA LEU A 30 -4.63 -9.24 -8.43
C LEU A 30 -6.14 -9.19 -8.58
N LYS A 31 -6.66 -9.13 -9.82
CA LYS A 31 -8.11 -9.20 -10.07
C LYS A 31 -8.74 -10.46 -9.52
N ARG A 32 -8.10 -11.61 -9.72
CA ARG A 32 -8.58 -12.89 -9.17
C ARG A 32 -8.63 -12.87 -7.64
N ILE A 33 -7.53 -12.47 -7.00
CA ILE A 33 -7.46 -12.40 -5.53
C ILE A 33 -8.53 -11.44 -4.96
N PHE A 34 -8.69 -10.26 -5.55
CA PHE A 34 -9.70 -9.31 -5.09
C PHE A 34 -11.13 -9.75 -5.42
N GLY A 35 -11.34 -10.53 -6.48
CA GLY A 35 -12.59 -11.22 -6.75
C GLY A 35 -12.94 -12.23 -5.66
N ASP A 36 -11.99 -13.09 -5.30
CA ASP A 36 -12.17 -14.07 -4.21
C ASP A 36 -12.48 -13.35 -2.88
N ILE A 37 -11.73 -12.28 -2.55
CA ILE A 37 -11.99 -11.44 -1.35
C ILE A 37 -13.40 -10.82 -1.42
N TYR A 38 -13.80 -10.29 -2.58
CA TYR A 38 -15.11 -9.68 -2.76
C TYR A 38 -16.24 -10.68 -2.55
N GLU A 39 -16.11 -11.92 -3.04
CA GLU A 39 -17.09 -12.99 -2.86
C GLU A 39 -17.23 -13.42 -1.39
N GLU A 40 -16.14 -13.39 -0.62
CA GLU A 40 -16.14 -13.70 0.82
C GLU A 40 -16.70 -12.58 1.71
N LEU A 41 -16.87 -11.36 1.18
CA LEU A 41 -17.47 -10.27 1.94
C LEU A 41 -18.91 -10.63 2.35
N THR A 42 -19.28 -10.26 3.58
CA THR A 42 -20.67 -10.37 4.03
C THR A 42 -21.61 -9.62 3.05
N LYS A 43 -22.79 -10.20 2.79
CA LYS A 43 -23.71 -9.76 1.70
C LYS A 43 -24.11 -8.27 1.70
N GLY A 44 -23.92 -7.54 2.81
CA GLY A 44 -24.15 -6.08 2.89
C GLY A 44 -22.90 -5.21 2.75
N ALA A 45 -21.71 -5.78 2.78
CA ALA A 45 -20.45 -5.05 2.56
C ALA A 45 -20.15 -4.89 1.07
N GLN A 46 -20.50 -5.89 0.24
CA GLN A 46 -20.34 -5.85 -1.22
C GLN A 46 -21.01 -4.63 -1.86
N THR A 47 -22.21 -4.26 -1.41
CA THR A 47 -22.97 -3.11 -1.94
C THR A 47 -22.26 -1.77 -1.74
N ARG A 48 -21.28 -1.68 -0.82
CA ARG A 48 -20.51 -0.46 -0.59
C ARG A 48 -19.54 -0.14 -1.72
N TYR A 49 -19.19 -1.13 -2.54
CA TYR A 49 -18.22 -1.00 -3.63
C TYR A 49 -18.88 -0.79 -5.00
N ASN A 50 -20.14 -0.33 -5.00
CA ASN A 50 -20.91 0.09 -6.18
C ASN A 50 -20.96 -0.92 -7.34
N GLY A 51 -20.72 -2.21 -7.08
CA GLY A 51 -20.68 -3.24 -8.10
C GLY A 51 -19.46 -3.17 -9.04
N ASP A 52 -18.36 -2.52 -8.65
CA ASP A 52 -17.08 -2.67 -9.36
C ASP A 52 -16.53 -4.10 -9.18
N THR A 53 -16.92 -4.98 -10.09
CA THR A 53 -16.51 -6.39 -10.13
C THR A 53 -15.45 -6.68 -11.18
N ASP A 54 -15.06 -5.68 -11.99
CA ASP A 54 -14.09 -5.87 -13.08
C ASP A 54 -12.66 -5.62 -12.61
N ASN A 55 -12.48 -4.60 -11.76
CA ASN A 55 -11.16 -4.19 -11.28
C ASN A 55 -11.09 -4.12 -9.76
N TYR A 56 -12.22 -3.91 -9.07
CA TYR A 56 -12.28 -3.80 -7.61
C TYR A 56 -11.48 -2.61 -7.06
N TYR A 57 -11.43 -1.49 -7.79
CA TYR A 57 -10.61 -0.33 -7.44
C TYR A 57 -10.94 0.21 -6.05
N GLU A 58 -12.23 0.38 -5.72
CA GLU A 58 -12.64 0.87 -4.40
C GLU A 58 -12.20 -0.12 -3.30
N LEU A 59 -12.45 -1.42 -3.48
CA LEU A 59 -12.03 -2.45 -2.52
C LEU A 59 -10.51 -2.48 -2.34
N ARG A 60 -9.74 -2.37 -3.42
CA ARG A 60 -8.27 -2.32 -3.38
C ARG A 60 -7.75 -1.08 -2.65
N GLU A 61 -8.37 0.08 -2.84
CA GLU A 61 -8.04 1.32 -2.11
C GLU A 61 -8.27 1.15 -0.60
N TYR A 62 -9.44 0.63 -0.21
CA TYR A 62 -9.75 0.37 1.19
C TYR A 62 -8.80 -0.68 1.79
N TRP A 63 -8.52 -1.76 1.06
CA TRP A 63 -7.58 -2.77 1.50
C TRP A 63 -6.19 -2.18 1.74
N TRP A 64 -5.68 -1.34 0.83
CA TRP A 64 -4.39 -0.68 1.01
C TRP A 64 -4.41 0.23 2.25
N ALA A 65 -5.44 1.05 2.42
CA ALA A 65 -5.56 1.96 3.56
C ALA A 65 -5.54 1.22 4.90
N LEU A 66 -6.13 0.02 4.98
CA LEU A 66 -6.16 -0.81 6.19
C LEU A 66 -4.84 -1.55 6.45
N ASN A 67 -4.16 -2.02 5.40
CA ASN A 67 -3.00 -2.92 5.53
C ASN A 67 -1.63 -2.22 5.34
N ARG A 68 -1.60 -0.94 4.93
CA ARG A 68 -0.34 -0.22 4.65
C ARG A 68 0.66 -0.22 5.81
N ASN A 69 0.19 -0.24 7.05
CA ASN A 69 1.04 -0.29 8.24
C ASN A 69 1.82 -1.62 8.30
N ASP A 70 1.14 -2.74 8.08
CA ASP A 70 1.76 -4.07 8.04
C ASP A 70 2.70 -4.21 6.83
N VAL A 71 2.32 -3.65 5.68
CA VAL A 71 3.20 -3.61 4.50
C VAL A 71 4.47 -2.81 4.78
N TRP A 72 4.35 -1.65 5.44
CA TRP A 72 5.51 -0.84 5.84
C TRP A 72 6.39 -1.58 6.84
N LYS A 73 5.78 -2.27 7.81
CA LYS A 73 6.45 -3.13 8.77
C LYS A 73 7.25 -4.24 8.09
N ALA A 74 6.70 -4.85 7.05
CA ALA A 74 7.43 -5.85 6.27
C ALA A 74 8.57 -5.22 5.47
N LEU A 75 8.31 -4.11 4.78
CA LEU A 75 9.28 -3.42 3.92
C LEU A 75 10.53 -2.96 4.70
N THR A 76 10.34 -2.51 5.93
CA THR A 76 11.40 -1.95 6.77
C THR A 76 11.96 -2.93 7.79
N CYS A 77 11.66 -4.23 7.67
CA CYS A 77 12.05 -5.24 8.66
C CYS A 77 13.57 -5.27 8.93
N GLU A 78 14.36 -5.11 7.87
CA GLU A 78 15.82 -5.10 7.85
C GLU A 78 16.40 -3.72 7.49
N ALA A 79 15.59 -2.67 7.54
CA ALA A 79 16.08 -1.33 7.33
C ALA A 79 16.90 -0.85 8.54
N TYR A 80 18.01 -0.17 8.27
CA TYR A 80 18.83 0.50 9.27
C TYR A 80 18.98 1.97 8.87
N GLY A 81 18.43 2.88 9.67
CA GLY A 81 18.47 4.31 9.43
C GLY A 81 17.19 5.03 9.82
N THR A 82 17.06 6.24 9.27
CA THR A 82 15.95 7.13 9.52
C THR A 82 15.28 7.48 8.21
N TYR A 83 13.96 7.66 8.22
CA TYR A 83 13.24 8.28 7.15
C TYR A 83 13.72 9.73 7.02
N PHE A 84 13.99 10.15 5.79
CA PHE A 84 14.70 11.39 5.49
C PHE A 84 13.96 12.69 5.92
N ARG A 85 12.67 12.59 6.29
CA ARG A 85 11.89 13.71 6.86
C ARG A 85 11.54 13.44 8.32
N PRO A 86 11.66 14.45 9.20
CA PRO A 86 11.07 14.38 10.53
C PRO A 86 9.55 14.33 10.38
N THR A 87 8.96 13.25 10.85
CA THR A 87 7.56 12.86 10.57
C THR A 87 6.87 12.26 11.80
N CYS A 88 7.65 11.89 12.82
CA CYS A 88 7.14 11.38 14.08
C CYS A 88 6.83 12.54 15.04
N ASN A 89 5.93 12.31 16.00
CA ASN A 89 5.48 13.32 16.97
C ASN A 89 5.07 14.65 16.31
N GLY A 90 4.15 14.60 15.36
CA GLY A 90 3.68 15.80 14.65
C GLY A 90 4.71 16.41 13.67
N GLY A 91 5.78 15.69 13.34
CA GLY A 91 6.83 16.16 12.43
C GLY A 91 8.03 16.80 13.12
N GLU A 92 8.11 16.69 14.44
CA GLU A 92 9.21 17.27 15.23
C GLU A 92 10.43 16.34 15.31
N THR A 93 10.23 15.03 15.13
CA THR A 93 11.27 14.03 15.33
C THR A 93 11.45 13.10 14.12
N PRO A 94 12.70 12.69 13.81
CA PRO A 94 12.95 11.66 12.82
C PRO A 94 12.48 10.31 13.36
N THR A 95 12.22 9.37 12.45
CA THR A 95 12.13 7.94 12.82
C THR A 95 13.48 7.45 13.34
N GLU A 96 13.51 6.39 14.13
CA GLU A 96 14.77 5.76 14.57
C GLU A 96 14.88 4.33 14.06
N GLY A 97 16.10 3.88 13.74
CA GLY A 97 16.40 2.48 13.43
C GLY A 97 15.75 1.93 12.16
N LYS A 98 14.47 1.54 12.21
CA LYS A 98 13.78 0.82 11.12
C LYS A 98 12.93 1.73 10.26
N CYS A 99 13.30 3.01 10.13
CA CYS A 99 12.47 3.99 9.43
C CYS A 99 11.01 4.01 9.95
N ARG A 100 10.81 3.83 11.26
CA ARG A 100 9.50 3.83 11.93
C ARG A 100 9.47 4.80 13.09
N CYS A 101 8.26 5.24 13.44
CA CYS A 101 8.04 6.05 14.63
C CYS A 101 7.96 5.15 15.85
N LYS A 102 8.48 5.63 16.98
CA LYS A 102 8.24 4.99 18.27
C LYS A 102 6.88 5.39 18.84
N ASP A 103 6.42 4.64 19.84
CA ASP A 103 5.21 4.99 20.59
C ASP A 103 5.38 6.36 21.31
N GLU A 104 4.29 6.91 21.84
CA GLU A 104 4.30 8.22 22.51
C GLU A 104 5.28 8.28 23.70
N GLU A 105 5.63 7.12 24.27
CA GLU A 105 6.59 6.99 25.37
C GLU A 105 8.04 6.80 24.89
N GLY A 106 8.27 6.66 23.59
CA GLY A 106 9.59 6.44 22.98
C GLY A 106 10.20 5.06 23.27
N LYS A 107 9.40 4.07 23.67
CA LYS A 107 9.87 2.76 24.17
C LYS A 107 9.83 1.67 23.12
N SER A 108 8.80 1.64 22.28
CA SER A 108 8.60 0.58 21.29
C SER A 108 8.48 1.14 19.89
N GLU A 109 9.00 0.42 18.91
CA GLU A 109 8.72 0.70 17.50
C GLU A 109 7.23 0.50 17.22
N THR A 110 6.62 1.43 16.49
CA THR A 110 5.26 1.31 15.98
C THR A 110 5.28 0.91 14.51
N ASP A 111 4.14 0.44 14.02
CA ASP A 111 3.92 0.17 12.60
C ASP A 111 3.40 1.42 11.87
N GLN A 112 3.51 2.61 12.48
CA GLN A 112 3.13 3.87 11.86
C GLN A 112 4.01 4.13 10.65
N VAL A 113 3.37 4.32 9.49
CA VAL A 113 4.07 4.71 8.27
C VAL A 113 4.40 6.21 8.34
N PRO A 114 5.69 6.59 8.29
CA PRO A 114 6.13 7.99 8.38
C PRO A 114 5.90 8.79 7.09
N THR A 115 5.30 8.20 6.06
CA THR A 115 5.12 8.83 4.74
C THR A 115 3.71 8.74 4.22
N TYR A 116 3.36 9.68 3.36
CA TYR A 116 2.12 9.72 2.58
C TYR A 116 2.39 9.66 1.08
N PHE A 117 3.57 9.22 0.64
CA PHE A 117 3.86 9.10 -0.79
C PHE A 117 2.90 8.13 -1.51
N ASP A 118 2.35 7.15 -0.80
CA ASP A 118 1.29 6.31 -1.32
C ASP A 118 -0.04 7.04 -1.55
N TYR A 119 -0.19 8.29 -1.12
CA TYR A 119 -1.33 9.16 -1.45
C TYR A 119 -0.97 10.29 -2.41
N VAL A 120 0.28 10.34 -2.91
CA VAL A 120 0.71 11.27 -3.95
C VAL A 120 0.58 10.58 -5.33
N PRO A 121 -0.06 11.23 -6.34
CA PRO A 121 -0.14 10.69 -7.69
C PRO A 121 1.23 10.29 -8.23
N GLN A 122 1.34 9.11 -8.84
CA GLN A 122 2.64 8.54 -9.26
C GLN A 122 3.52 9.49 -10.06
N TYR A 123 2.91 10.24 -10.98
CA TYR A 123 3.62 11.19 -11.83
C TYR A 123 4.35 12.30 -11.06
N LEU A 124 3.88 12.64 -9.85
CA LEU A 124 4.43 13.70 -9.01
C LEU A 124 5.41 13.19 -7.95
N ARG A 125 5.64 11.88 -7.88
CA ARG A 125 6.50 11.26 -6.85
C ARG A 125 7.98 11.36 -7.17
#